data_AF-A0AAN6QCW6-F1
#
_entry.id   AF-A0AAN6QCW6-F1
#
_cell.length_a   1.000
_cell.length_b   1.000
_cell.length_c   1.000
_cell.angle_alpha   90.00
_cell.angle_beta   90.00
_cell.angle_gamma   90.00
#
_symmetry.space_group_name_H-M   'P 1'
#
loop_
_entity.id
_entity.type
_entity.pdbx_description
1 polymer ?
#
loop_
_entity_poly.entity_id
_entity_poly.type
_entity_poly.pdbx_seq_one_letter_code
_entity_poly.pdbx_strand_id
1 'polypeptide(L)'
;MARFTIEIDVYSDLVCPWCYLGKKILDKAIATYKAQHPEADFKLIWKPYLLWPDAGVSAYERTAGLQAMYGPNTPAVLERLARFGAQYGIDFRWDGKSGNSRDAHKLVLLAMERDAAAA
;
A
#
# COMPACT_ATOMS: atom_id res chain seq x y z
N MET A 1 4.28 10.01 -31.86
CA MET A 1 3.05 10.28 -31.07
C MET A 1 3.38 11.29 -29.99
N ALA A 2 2.44 12.18 -29.63
CA ALA A 2 2.67 13.14 -28.55
C ALA A 2 2.71 12.42 -27.20
N ARG A 3 3.63 12.82 -26.32
CA ARG A 3 3.67 12.30 -24.94
C ARG A 3 2.48 12.83 -24.15
N PHE A 4 1.93 12.02 -23.27
CA PHE A 4 0.88 12.42 -22.33
C PHE A 4 1.12 11.81 -20.95
N THR A 5 0.59 12.43 -19.90
CA THR A 5 0.75 11.96 -18.52
C THR A 5 -0.60 11.52 -17.94
N ILE A 6 -0.64 10.32 -17.38
CA ILE A 6 -1.75 9.81 -16.59
C ILE A 6 -1.46 10.06 -15.11
N GLU A 7 -2.27 10.89 -14.47
CA GLU A 7 -2.21 11.10 -13.02
C GLU A 7 -3.10 10.08 -12.29
N ILE A 8 -2.61 9.51 -11.20
CA ILE A 8 -3.33 8.53 -10.39
C ILE A 8 -3.20 8.92 -8.91
N ASP A 9 -4.31 9.29 -8.29
CA ASP A 9 -4.41 9.43 -6.84
C ASP A 9 -4.53 8.05 -6.18
N VAL A 10 -3.63 7.73 -5.25
CA VAL A 10 -3.59 6.45 -4.54
C VAL A 10 -3.81 6.68 -3.05
N TYR A 11 -4.99 6.30 -2.56
CA TYR A 11 -5.30 6.30 -1.13
C TYR A 11 -4.82 4.98 -0.52
N SER A 12 -3.92 5.09 0.45
CA SER A 12 -3.27 3.92 1.03
C SER A 12 -3.03 4.11 2.52
N ASP A 13 -3.04 3.01 3.27
CA ASP A 13 -2.59 2.97 4.65
C ASP A 13 -1.42 1.98 4.79
N LEU A 14 -0.38 2.33 5.56
CA LEU A 14 0.83 1.50 5.71
C LEU A 14 0.57 0.20 6.47
N VAL A 15 -0.48 0.16 7.29
CA VAL A 15 -0.88 -1.03 8.06
C VAL A 15 -1.79 -1.97 7.27
N CYS A 16 -2.23 -1.57 6.07
CA CYS A 16 -3.14 -2.36 5.25
C CYS A 16 -2.38 -3.34 4.34
N PRO A 17 -2.53 -4.67 4.50
CA PRO A 17 -1.84 -5.64 3.65
C PRO A 17 -2.32 -5.59 2.20
N TRP A 18 -3.59 -5.27 1.98
CA TRP A 18 -4.15 -5.12 0.63
C TRP A 18 -3.58 -3.91 -0.10
N CYS A 19 -3.31 -2.80 0.60
CA CYS A 19 -2.67 -1.64 -0.02
C CYS A 19 -1.25 -1.98 -0.52
N TYR A 20 -0.48 -2.77 0.25
CA TYR A 20 0.85 -3.18 -0.21
C TYR A 20 0.80 -4.09 -1.43
N LEU A 21 -0.10 -5.09 -1.44
CA LEU A 21 -0.35 -5.91 -2.63
C LEU A 21 -0.82 -5.06 -3.82
N GLY A 22 -1.76 -4.15 -3.59
CA GLY A 22 -2.30 -3.23 -4.59
C GLY A 22 -1.22 -2.36 -5.23
N LYS A 23 -0.26 -1.86 -4.44
CA LYS A 23 0.91 -1.15 -4.98
C LYS A 23 1.69 -2.02 -5.96
N LYS A 24 2.03 -3.27 -5.61
CA LYS A 24 2.81 -4.16 -6.50
C LYS A 24 2.05 -4.49 -7.79
N ILE A 25 0.73 -4.65 -7.70
CA ILE A 25 -0.13 -4.85 -8.87
C ILE A 25 -0.11 -3.59 -9.75
N LEU A 26 -0.25 -2.39 -9.16
CA LEU A 26 -0.21 -1.13 -9.88
C LEU A 26 1.14 -0.89 -10.57
N ASP A 27 2.26 -1.14 -9.86
CA ASP A 27 3.61 -1.04 -10.43
C ASP A 27 3.74 -1.92 -11.69
N LYS A 28 3.26 -3.18 -11.62
CA LYS A 28 3.27 -4.11 -12.75
C LYS A 28 2.34 -3.65 -13.88
N ALA A 29 1.15 -3.16 -13.57
CA ALA A 29 0.20 -2.69 -14.56
C ALA A 29 0.75 -1.48 -15.35
N ILE A 30 1.38 -0.54 -14.66
CA ILE A 30 2.05 0.62 -15.28
C ILE A 30 3.18 0.16 -16.20
N ALA A 31 4.03 -0.78 -15.75
CA ALA A 31 5.11 -1.31 -16.58
C ALA A 31 4.59 -2.00 -17.85
N THR A 32 3.55 -2.84 -17.73
CA THR A 32 2.90 -3.49 -18.87
C THR A 32 2.30 -2.47 -19.84
N TYR A 33 1.63 -1.43 -19.33
CA TYR A 33 1.04 -0.39 -20.17
C TYR A 33 2.11 0.40 -20.92
N LYS A 34 3.17 0.85 -20.22
CA LYS A 34 4.30 1.57 -20.83
C LYS A 34 5.02 0.77 -21.93
N ALA A 35 5.07 -0.56 -21.81
CA ALA A 35 5.66 -1.42 -22.85
C ALA A 35 4.86 -1.39 -24.16
N GLN A 36 3.56 -1.13 -24.10
CA GLN A 36 2.66 -1.01 -25.26
C GLN A 36 2.46 0.45 -25.70
N HIS A 37 2.65 1.39 -24.79
CA HIS A 37 2.42 2.83 -24.95
C HIS A 37 3.63 3.63 -24.45
N PRO A 38 4.76 3.65 -25.19
CA PRO A 38 5.98 4.33 -24.77
C PRO A 38 5.84 5.86 -24.67
N GLU A 39 4.77 6.43 -25.24
CA GLU A 39 4.40 7.84 -25.14
C GLU A 39 3.68 8.20 -23.83
N ALA A 40 3.26 7.21 -23.03
CA ALA A 40 2.54 7.43 -21.79
C ALA A 40 3.48 7.54 -20.59
N ASP A 41 3.39 8.65 -19.89
CA ASP A 41 3.99 8.87 -18.58
C ASP A 41 2.95 8.72 -17.47
N PHE A 42 3.41 8.43 -16.26
CA PHE A 42 2.54 8.21 -15.10
C PHE A 42 3.05 9.03 -13.92
N LYS A 43 2.12 9.72 -13.26
CA LYS A 43 2.39 10.47 -12.03
C LYS A 43 1.49 9.93 -10.92
N LEU A 44 2.10 9.27 -9.95
CA LEU A 44 1.40 8.74 -8.79
C LEU A 44 1.38 9.79 -7.68
N ILE A 45 0.20 10.07 -7.15
CA ILE A 45 0.01 10.98 -6.03
C ILE A 45 -0.50 10.16 -4.85
N TRP A 46 0.40 9.89 -3.89
CA TRP A 46 0.05 9.13 -2.70
C TRP A 46 -0.71 10.00 -1.70
N LYS A 47 -1.88 9.52 -1.27
CA LYS A 47 -2.75 10.19 -0.30
C LYS A 47 -2.85 9.31 0.96
N PRO A 48 -2.58 9.87 2.15
CA PRO A 48 -2.67 9.10 3.38
C PRO A 48 -4.12 8.73 3.68
N TYR A 49 -4.34 7.48 4.06
CA TYR A 49 -5.60 7.01 4.63
C TYR A 49 -5.31 6.37 6.00
N LEU A 50 -6.16 6.63 6.99
CA LEU A 50 -6.05 6.04 8.32
C LEU A 50 -7.22 5.08 8.53
N LEU A 51 -6.95 3.78 8.52
CA LEU A 51 -7.96 2.74 8.82
C LEU A 51 -8.44 2.83 10.28
N TRP A 52 -7.52 3.16 11.18
CA TRP A 52 -7.79 3.28 12.62
C TRP A 52 -7.21 4.58 13.17
N PRO A 53 -7.86 5.74 12.93
CA PRO A 53 -7.33 7.06 13.29
C PRO A 53 -7.16 7.25 14.80
N ASP A 54 -7.95 6.53 15.61
CA ASP A 54 -7.97 6.62 17.08
C ASP A 54 -7.20 5.48 17.78
N ALA A 55 -6.56 4.59 17.02
CA ALA A 55 -5.74 3.52 17.57
C ALA A 55 -4.53 4.08 18.35
N GLY A 56 -4.09 3.36 19.39
CA GLY A 56 -2.79 3.62 20.02
C GLY A 56 -1.62 3.27 19.10
N VAL A 57 -0.46 3.89 19.31
CA VAL A 57 0.78 3.60 18.57
C VAL A 57 1.31 2.23 18.98
N SER A 58 1.48 1.33 18.00
CA SER A 58 1.99 -0.03 18.23
C SER A 58 1.32 -0.76 19.40
N ALA A 59 0.02 -0.52 19.60
CA ALA A 59 -0.69 -0.93 20.80
C ALA A 59 -1.31 -2.34 20.69
N TYR A 60 -1.44 -2.89 19.48
CA TYR A 60 -2.20 -4.11 19.24
C TYR A 60 -1.37 -5.15 18.49
N GLU A 61 -1.56 -6.42 18.82
CA GLU A 61 -1.04 -7.51 18.01
C GLU A 61 -1.74 -7.51 16.64
N ARG A 62 -0.97 -7.60 15.55
CA ARG A 62 -1.52 -7.50 14.19
C ARG A 62 -2.55 -8.60 13.91
N THR A 63 -2.29 -9.82 14.38
CA THR A 63 -3.22 -10.95 14.28
C THR A 63 -4.54 -10.67 14.99
N ALA A 64 -4.51 -10.06 16.18
CA ALA A 64 -5.72 -9.68 16.91
C ALA A 64 -6.52 -8.61 16.16
N GLY A 65 -5.85 -7.62 15.56
CA GLY A 65 -6.51 -6.60 14.73
C GLY A 65 -7.17 -7.19 13.48
N LEU A 66 -6.49 -8.11 12.79
CA LEU A 66 -7.05 -8.82 11.64
C LEU A 66 -8.24 -9.70 12.04
N GLN A 67 -8.15 -10.38 13.18
CA GLN A 67 -9.24 -11.17 13.75
C GLN A 67 -10.45 -10.31 14.10
N ALA A 68 -10.24 -9.11 14.66
CA ALA A 68 -11.32 -8.17 14.94
C ALA A 68 -11.98 -7.66 13.66
N MET A 69 -11.22 -7.46 12.58
CA MET A 69 -11.72 -6.96 11.29
C MET A 69 -12.49 -8.02 10.49
N TYR A 70 -11.99 -9.25 10.42
CA TYR A 70 -12.53 -10.29 9.53
C TYR A 70 -13.24 -11.42 10.28
N GLY A 71 -13.15 -11.47 11.60
CA GLY A 71 -13.79 -12.48 12.43
C GLY A 71 -13.35 -13.91 12.06
N PRO A 72 -14.26 -14.89 12.08
CA PRO A 72 -13.95 -16.28 11.73
C PRO A 72 -13.36 -16.48 10.32
N ASN A 73 -13.54 -15.51 9.42
CA ASN A 73 -13.03 -15.60 8.05
C ASN A 73 -11.55 -15.20 7.92
N THR A 74 -10.91 -14.75 9.01
CA THR A 74 -9.51 -14.29 8.99
C THR A 74 -8.56 -15.28 8.32
N PRO A 75 -8.57 -16.60 8.63
CA PRO A 75 -7.64 -17.55 8.00
C PRO A 75 -7.74 -17.58 6.47
N ALA A 76 -8.95 -17.60 5.92
CA ALA A 76 -9.17 -17.61 4.46
C ALA A 76 -8.73 -16.29 3.80
N VAL A 77 -8.91 -15.16 4.49
CA VAL A 77 -8.43 -13.85 4.02
C VAL A 77 -6.90 -13.81 3.98
N LEU A 78 -6.23 -14.32 5.02
CA LEU A 78 -4.76 -14.34 5.08
C LEU A 78 -4.16 -15.32 4.07
N GLU A 79 -4.78 -16.49 3.89
CA GLU A 79 -4.37 -17.44 2.84
C GLU A 79 -4.48 -16.81 1.45
N ARG A 80 -5.59 -16.10 1.19
CA ARG A 80 -5.79 -15.38 -0.07
C ARG A 80 -4.71 -14.31 -0.27
N LEU A 81 -4.40 -13.52 0.75
CA LEU A 81 -3.34 -12.51 0.72
C LEU A 81 -1.98 -13.13 0.46
N ALA A 82 -1.63 -14.23 1.13
CA ALA A 82 -0.37 -14.94 0.94
C ALA A 82 -0.25 -15.49 -0.49
N ARG A 83 -1.30 -16.14 -0.99
CA ARG A 83 -1.31 -16.72 -2.35
C ARG A 83 -1.16 -15.66 -3.44
N PHE A 84 -1.87 -14.53 -3.33
CA PHE A 84 -1.70 -13.44 -4.30
C PHE A 84 -0.38 -12.69 -4.09
N GLY A 85 0.01 -12.44 -2.84
CA GLY A 85 1.28 -11.79 -2.49
C GLY A 85 2.49 -12.48 -3.09
N ALA A 86 2.53 -13.82 -3.01
CA ALA A 86 3.62 -14.62 -3.56
C ALA A 86 3.83 -14.39 -5.07
N GLN A 87 2.75 -14.17 -5.84
CA GLN A 87 2.84 -13.88 -7.28
C GLN A 87 3.52 -12.54 -7.59
N TYR A 88 3.61 -11.65 -6.59
CA TYR A 88 4.25 -10.34 -6.66
C TYR A 88 5.49 -10.25 -5.77
N GLY A 89 6.03 -11.39 -5.32
CA GLY A 89 7.24 -11.46 -4.50
C GLY A 89 7.06 -10.94 -3.08
N ILE A 90 5.83 -10.98 -2.55
CA ILE A 90 5.54 -10.61 -1.16
C ILE A 90 5.47 -11.88 -0.30
N ASP A 91 6.31 -11.95 0.72
CA ASP A 91 6.20 -12.90 1.83
C ASP A 91 5.53 -12.20 3.03
N PHE A 92 4.23 -12.44 3.22
CA PHE A 92 3.48 -11.77 4.27
C PHE A 92 3.77 -12.38 5.64
N ARG A 93 4.15 -11.52 6.59
CA ARG A 93 4.38 -11.85 7.99
C ARG A 93 3.33 -11.18 8.86
N TRP A 94 2.59 -11.99 9.60
CA TRP A 94 1.47 -11.53 10.43
C TRP A 94 1.85 -11.28 11.88
N ASP A 95 3.08 -11.62 12.27
CA ASP A 95 3.64 -11.39 13.59
C ASP A 95 3.99 -9.91 13.86
N GLY A 96 4.00 -9.55 15.13
CA GLY A 96 4.34 -8.21 15.62
C GLY A 96 3.14 -7.28 15.77
N LYS A 97 3.46 -6.03 16.12
CA LYS A 97 2.48 -5.03 16.51
C LYS A 97 2.01 -4.15 15.35
N SER A 98 0.82 -3.60 15.51
CA SER A 98 0.17 -2.63 14.65
C SER A 98 -0.55 -1.58 15.50
N GLY A 99 -1.08 -0.54 14.86
CA GLY A 99 -1.77 0.54 15.53
C GLY A 99 -1.88 1.77 14.62
N ASN A 100 -1.83 2.95 15.22
CA ASN A 100 -1.89 4.21 14.49
C ASN A 100 -0.76 4.33 13.46
N SER A 101 -1.09 4.66 12.22
CA SER A 101 -0.14 4.85 11.13
C SER A 101 0.17 6.32 10.81
N ARG A 102 -0.38 7.27 11.58
CA ARG A 102 -0.27 8.72 11.30
C ARG A 102 1.17 9.20 11.21
N ASP A 103 2.05 8.80 12.13
CA ASP A 103 3.44 9.25 12.10
C ASP A 103 4.24 8.61 10.95
N ALA A 104 3.89 7.38 10.56
CA ALA A 104 4.44 6.76 9.37
C ALA A 104 4.00 7.50 8.09
N HIS A 105 2.73 7.94 8.01
CA HIS A 105 2.25 8.79 6.91
C HIS A 105 2.97 10.13 6.85
N LYS A 106 3.16 10.81 8.00
CA LYS A 106 3.94 12.06 8.05
C LYS A 106 5.36 11.86 7.50
N LEU A 107 6.01 10.73 7.85
CA LEU A 107 7.35 10.42 7.35
C LEU A 107 7.37 10.19 5.84
N VAL A 108 6.38 9.48 5.29
CA VAL A 108 6.26 9.28 3.83
C VAL A 108 6.05 10.62 3.12
N LEU A 109 5.16 11.48 3.63
CA LEU A 109 4.93 12.80 3.04
C LEU A 109 6.20 13.67 3.09
N LEU A 110 6.92 13.66 4.21
CA LEU A 110 8.20 14.37 4.33
C LEU A 110 9.24 13.86 3.33
N ALA A 111 9.31 12.55 3.09
CA ALA A 111 10.20 11.97 2.10
C ALA A 111 9.83 12.43 0.68
N MET A 112 8.54 12.43 0.34
CA MET A 112 8.04 12.91 -0.95
C MET A 112 8.34 14.39 -1.19
N GLU A 113 8.17 15.24 -0.17
CA GLU A 113 8.53 16.66 -0.24
C GLU A 113 10.02 16.85 -0.50
N ARG A 114 10.88 16.05 0.14
CA ARG A 114 12.34 16.11 -0.06
C ARG A 114 12.76 15.62 -1.44
N ASP A 115 12.18 14.53 -1.93
CA ASP A 115 12.47 14.02 -3.27
C ASP A 115 12.04 15.04 -4.34
N ALA A 116 10.89 15.69 -4.16
CA ALA A 116 10.44 16.75 -5.05
C ALA A 116 11.34 18.00 -5.01
N ALA A 117 11.93 18.33 -3.86
CA ALA A 117 12.88 19.44 -3.73
C ALA A 117 14.27 19.13 -4.28
N ALA A 118 14.62 17.85 -4.43
CA ALA A 118 15.91 17.39 -4.94
C ALA A 118 15.93 17.12 -6.46
N ALA A 119 14.75 17.05 -7.09
CA ALA A 119 14.55 16.83 -8.53
C ALA A 119 14.48 18.16 -9.30
#